data_AF-A0A7C1B4D5-F1
#
_entry.id   AF-A0A7C1B4D5-F1
#
_cell.length_a   1.000
_cell.length_b   1.000
_cell.length_c   1.000
_cell.angle_alpha   90.00
_cell.angle_beta   90.00
_cell.angle_gamma   90.00
#
_symmetry.space_group_name_H-M   'P 1'
#
loop_
_entity.id
_entity.type
_entity.pdbx_description
1 polymer ?
#
loop_
_entity_poly.entity_id
_entity_poly.type
_entity_poly.pdbx_seq_one_letter_code
_entity_poly.pdbx_strand_id
1 'polypeptide(L)'
;MFETLKVYLGQRLDIKEFETKLITLGYNKTETINTRGEFSRKGGNIIIYPSSYDLPVRMEFDDQVVNSIRVFNPFTGDILEEHRMLIILPANLSSLRKAQSLFLETSPLSNFLDIEEGDYVVHVEYGIGKFLGISRVHGQDYFLIEYADKNKLYVPIKDAHLLQKYIGFAGRAPRLNKLDTKEWKRIKARAQKGIESFARELLEIQAKRAIKKGFAFSPDSEWQKELERDFPYKETPDQIKAIQEVKKDMEAPHPMDRLICGDVGYGKTEVA
;
A
#
# COMPACT_ATOMS: atom_id res chain seq x y z
N MET A 1 8.93 -6.00 -14.60
CA MET A 1 7.75 -5.17 -14.89
C MET A 1 6.55 -6.10 -14.83
N PHE A 2 5.59 -5.89 -13.92
CA PHE A 2 4.40 -6.75 -13.84
C PHE A 2 3.50 -6.45 -15.02
N GLU A 3 2.97 -7.48 -15.67
CA GLU A 3 1.87 -7.29 -16.62
C GLU A 3 0.62 -6.93 -15.83
N THR A 4 0.17 -5.69 -15.97
CA THR A 4 -1.09 -5.20 -15.44
C THR A 4 -2.03 -4.93 -16.60
N LEU A 5 -3.30 -5.26 -16.45
CA LEU A 5 -4.31 -4.94 -17.44
C LEU A 5 -5.05 -3.69 -17.01
N LYS A 6 -4.95 -2.63 -17.82
CA LYS A 6 -5.65 -1.37 -17.59
C LYS A 6 -6.82 -1.27 -18.55
N VAL A 7 -8.00 -0.99 -18.01
CA VAL A 7 -9.24 -0.81 -18.76
C VAL A 7 -9.75 0.59 -18.48
N TYR A 8 -10.14 1.32 -19.51
CA TYR A 8 -10.68 2.68 -19.39
C TYR A 8 -12.12 2.73 -19.90
N LEU A 9 -12.93 3.60 -19.29
CA LEU A 9 -14.27 3.91 -19.79
C LEU A 9 -14.18 4.44 -21.23
N GLY A 10 -15.04 3.96 -22.12
CA GLY A 10 -15.05 4.32 -23.54
C GLY A 10 -13.97 3.63 -24.38
N GLN A 11 -13.12 2.78 -23.79
CA GLN A 11 -12.13 2.01 -24.54
C GLN A 11 -12.82 0.92 -25.37
N ARG A 12 -12.40 0.79 -26.64
CA ARG A 12 -12.76 -0.36 -27.48
C ARG A 12 -11.84 -1.55 -27.18
N LEU A 13 -12.41 -2.70 -26.87
CA LEU A 13 -11.69 -3.84 -26.36
C LEU A 13 -12.35 -5.15 -26.80
N ASP A 14 -11.57 -6.02 -27.46
CA ASP A 14 -12.05 -7.34 -27.85
C ASP A 14 -12.23 -8.20 -26.60
N ILE A 15 -13.48 -8.59 -26.35
CA ILE A 15 -13.84 -9.32 -25.14
C ILE A 15 -13.11 -10.67 -25.07
N LYS A 16 -12.93 -11.38 -26.18
CA LYS A 16 -12.25 -12.70 -26.17
C LYS A 16 -10.78 -12.53 -25.81
N GLU A 17 -10.11 -11.54 -26.41
CA GLU A 17 -8.70 -11.24 -26.09
C GLU A 17 -8.54 -10.84 -24.62
N PHE A 18 -9.48 -10.06 -24.09
CA PHE A 18 -9.50 -9.65 -22.70
C PHE A 18 -9.69 -10.84 -21.74
N GLU A 19 -10.61 -11.75 -22.04
CA GLU A 19 -10.77 -13.00 -21.27
C GLU A 19 -9.49 -13.84 -21.27
N THR A 20 -8.80 -13.96 -22.42
CA THR A 20 -7.51 -14.64 -22.51
C THR A 20 -6.47 -13.96 -21.62
N LYS A 21 -6.37 -12.62 -21.64
CA LYS A 21 -5.45 -11.88 -20.79
C LYS A 21 -5.73 -12.08 -19.30
N LEU A 22 -7.00 -12.11 -18.88
CA LEU A 22 -7.37 -12.41 -17.49
C LEU A 22 -6.91 -13.80 -17.05
N ILE A 23 -7.12 -14.82 -17.91
CA ILE A 23 -6.66 -16.19 -17.65
C ILE A 23 -5.13 -16.23 -17.55
N THR A 24 -4.40 -15.52 -18.43
CA THR A 24 -2.94 -15.40 -18.35
C THR A 24 -2.47 -14.73 -17.06
N LEU A 25 -3.24 -13.76 -16.55
CA LEU A 25 -3.00 -13.12 -15.25
C LEU A 25 -3.37 -14.02 -14.05
N GLY A 26 -3.85 -15.24 -14.30
CA GLY A 26 -4.18 -16.24 -13.29
C GLY A 26 -5.61 -16.18 -12.77
N TYR A 27 -6.51 -15.45 -13.43
CA TYR A 27 -7.92 -15.42 -13.05
C TYR A 27 -8.67 -16.66 -13.54
N ASN A 28 -9.56 -17.17 -12.70
CA ASN A 28 -10.40 -18.32 -13.00
C ASN A 28 -11.76 -17.86 -13.54
N LYS A 29 -12.17 -18.40 -14.69
CA LYS A 29 -13.50 -18.13 -15.25
C LYS A 29 -14.56 -19.00 -14.56
N THR A 30 -15.57 -18.39 -13.97
CA THR A 30 -16.66 -19.08 -13.25
C THR A 30 -18.04 -18.53 -13.65
N GLU A 31 -19.11 -19.27 -13.36
CA GLU A 31 -20.49 -18.82 -13.61
C GLU A 31 -21.03 -17.89 -12.51
N THR A 32 -20.54 -18.09 -11.28
CA THR A 32 -20.86 -17.31 -10.09
C THR A 32 -19.54 -16.94 -9.41
N ILE A 33 -19.40 -15.66 -9.09
CA ILE A 33 -18.19 -15.11 -8.48
C ILE A 33 -18.38 -15.12 -6.97
N ASN A 34 -17.49 -15.81 -6.28
CA ASN A 34 -17.50 -15.94 -4.83
C ASN A 34 -16.25 -15.33 -4.21
N THR A 35 -15.10 -15.43 -4.90
CA THR A 35 -13.80 -15.08 -4.32
C THR A 35 -12.93 -14.26 -5.27
N ARG A 36 -11.90 -13.59 -4.72
CA ARG A 36 -10.91 -12.83 -5.50
C ARG A 36 -10.18 -13.73 -6.48
N GLY A 37 -9.81 -13.18 -7.64
CA GLY A 37 -9.17 -13.95 -8.70
C GLY A 37 -10.16 -14.72 -9.57
N GLU A 38 -11.46 -14.54 -9.38
CA GLU A 38 -12.49 -15.08 -10.26
C GLU A 38 -13.05 -14.00 -11.19
N PHE A 39 -13.49 -14.42 -12.37
CA PHE A 39 -14.30 -13.58 -13.24
C PHE A 39 -15.39 -14.38 -13.92
N SER A 40 -16.46 -13.70 -14.30
CA SER A 40 -17.60 -14.28 -14.99
C SER A 40 -18.01 -13.38 -16.15
N ARG A 41 -18.55 -13.99 -17.20
CA ARG A 41 -19.10 -13.28 -18.34
C ARG A 41 -20.52 -13.77 -18.60
N LYS A 42 -21.46 -12.83 -18.69
CA LYS A 42 -22.84 -13.06 -19.13
C LYS A 42 -23.20 -12.01 -20.17
N GLY A 43 -23.21 -12.41 -21.45
CA GLY A 43 -23.46 -11.52 -22.57
C GLY A 43 -22.39 -10.43 -22.69
N GLY A 44 -22.84 -9.16 -22.68
CA GLY A 44 -22.00 -7.96 -22.66
C GLY A 44 -21.51 -7.55 -21.26
N ASN A 45 -21.84 -8.30 -20.21
CA ASN A 45 -21.42 -8.00 -18.85
C ASN A 45 -20.27 -8.93 -18.43
N ILE A 46 -19.18 -8.33 -17.98
CA ILE A 46 -18.07 -9.05 -17.35
C ILE A 46 -18.00 -8.59 -15.91
N ILE A 47 -18.09 -9.54 -15.00
CA ILE A 47 -17.85 -9.27 -13.59
C ILE A 47 -16.49 -9.88 -13.26
N ILE A 48 -15.65 -9.12 -12.57
CA ILE A 48 -14.33 -9.56 -12.12
C ILE A 48 -14.28 -9.30 -10.62
N TYR A 49 -13.63 -10.19 -9.87
CA TYR A 49 -13.24 -9.91 -8.50
C TYR A 49 -11.72 -9.70 -8.45
N PRO A 50 -11.23 -8.46 -8.62
CA PRO A 50 -9.80 -8.18 -8.65
C PRO A 50 -9.10 -8.62 -7.36
N SER A 51 -7.86 -9.08 -7.47
CA SER A 51 -7.05 -9.42 -6.30
C SER A 51 -6.79 -8.21 -5.38
N SER A 52 -6.75 -7.00 -5.96
CA SER A 52 -6.50 -5.72 -5.26
C SER A 52 -7.74 -5.04 -4.69
N TYR A 53 -8.96 -5.54 -4.96
CA TYR A 53 -10.20 -4.88 -4.55
C TYR A 53 -10.90 -5.70 -3.48
N ASP A 54 -11.63 -5.02 -2.59
CA ASP A 54 -12.44 -5.68 -1.56
C ASP A 54 -13.82 -6.13 -2.07
N LEU A 55 -14.23 -5.67 -3.26
CA LEU A 55 -15.52 -5.98 -3.87
C LEU A 55 -15.39 -6.21 -5.38
N PRO A 56 -16.29 -7.01 -5.98
CA PRO A 56 -16.28 -7.27 -7.40
C PRO A 56 -16.68 -6.04 -8.22
N VAL A 57 -16.08 -5.95 -9.41
CA VAL A 57 -16.30 -4.90 -10.38
C VAL A 57 -17.08 -5.48 -11.55
N ARG A 58 -18.23 -4.89 -11.86
CA ARG A 58 -19.01 -5.15 -13.06
C ARG A 58 -18.61 -4.17 -14.14
N MET A 59 -18.25 -4.71 -15.29
CA MET A 59 -18.05 -3.96 -16.52
C MET A 59 -19.15 -4.31 -17.51
N GLU A 60 -19.75 -3.30 -18.10
CA GLU A 60 -20.77 -3.45 -19.14
C GLU A 60 -20.17 -2.99 -20.46
N PHE A 61 -20.29 -3.83 -21.48
CA PHE A 61 -19.80 -3.58 -22.82
C PHE A 61 -20.97 -3.40 -23.78
N ASP A 62 -20.88 -2.37 -24.61
CA ASP A 62 -21.80 -2.14 -25.73
C ASP A 62 -20.98 -2.11 -27.03
N ASP A 63 -21.28 -2.99 -27.98
CA ASP A 63 -20.52 -3.15 -29.24
C ASP A 63 -18.98 -3.14 -29.08
N GLN A 64 -18.47 -3.88 -28.08
CA GLN A 64 -17.05 -3.98 -27.70
C GLN A 64 -16.44 -2.70 -27.08
N VAL A 65 -17.26 -1.72 -26.72
CA VAL A 65 -16.84 -0.51 -26.01
C VAL A 65 -17.21 -0.63 -24.54
N VAL A 66 -16.29 -0.30 -23.64
CA VAL A 66 -16.55 -0.26 -22.19
C VAL A 66 -17.52 0.89 -21.90
N ASN A 67 -18.78 0.56 -21.62
CA ASN A 67 -19.83 1.54 -21.34
C ASN A 67 -19.91 1.91 -19.86
N SER A 68 -19.63 0.97 -18.96
CA SER A 68 -19.59 1.25 -17.51
C SER A 68 -18.59 0.34 -16.79
N ILE A 69 -18.02 0.86 -15.70
CA ILE A 69 -17.16 0.13 -14.76
C ILE A 69 -17.68 0.48 -13.36
N ARG A 70 -18.22 -0.50 -12.64
CA ARG A 70 -18.94 -0.28 -11.39
C ARG A 70 -18.54 -1.28 -10.32
N VAL A 71 -18.22 -0.80 -9.12
CA VAL A 71 -18.13 -1.65 -7.93
C VAL A 71 -19.53 -1.91 -7.43
N PHE A 72 -19.86 -3.16 -7.16
CA PHE A 72 -21.18 -3.52 -6.62
C PHE A 72 -21.07 -4.50 -5.45
N ASN A 73 -22.06 -4.47 -4.58
CA ASN A 73 -22.18 -5.45 -3.52
C ASN A 73 -22.74 -6.77 -4.09
N PRO A 74 -22.00 -7.90 -4.02
CA PRO A 74 -22.45 -9.17 -4.60
C PRO A 74 -23.67 -9.77 -3.90
N PHE A 75 -23.94 -9.38 -2.64
CA PHE A 75 -25.07 -9.89 -1.86
C PHE A 75 -26.36 -9.11 -2.11
N THR A 76 -26.28 -7.78 -2.22
CA THR A 76 -27.48 -6.94 -2.43
C THR A 76 -27.69 -6.56 -3.89
N GLY A 77 -26.65 -6.60 -4.72
CA GLY A 77 -26.68 -6.13 -6.11
C GLY A 77 -26.51 -4.62 -6.26
N ASP A 78 -26.39 -3.88 -5.16
CA ASP A 78 -26.30 -2.42 -5.17
C ASP A 78 -24.99 -1.95 -5.80
N ILE A 79 -25.07 -0.96 -6.66
CA ILE A 79 -23.91 -0.24 -7.18
C ILE A 79 -23.43 0.69 -6.08
N LEU A 80 -22.15 0.58 -5.72
CA LEU A 80 -21.52 1.38 -4.67
C LEU A 80 -20.72 2.54 -5.25
N GLU A 81 -19.94 2.26 -6.30
CA GLU A 81 -19.06 3.23 -6.92
C GLU A 81 -18.99 3.05 -8.43
N GLU A 82 -18.82 4.14 -9.17
CA GLU A 82 -18.51 4.12 -10.60
C GLU A 82 -17.09 4.61 -10.84
N HIS A 83 -16.35 3.93 -11.71
CA HIS A 83 -14.97 4.26 -12.02
C HIS A 83 -14.79 4.57 -13.51
N ARG A 84 -13.87 5.49 -13.81
CA ARG A 84 -13.45 5.79 -15.19
C ARG A 84 -12.35 4.86 -15.68
N MET A 85 -11.74 4.08 -14.79
CA MET A 85 -10.60 3.23 -15.06
C MET A 85 -10.54 2.08 -14.06
N LEU A 86 -10.12 0.90 -14.52
CA LEU A 86 -9.86 -0.28 -13.71
C LEU A 86 -8.44 -0.78 -13.98
N ILE A 87 -7.67 -1.04 -12.91
CA ILE A 87 -6.37 -1.72 -12.99
C ILE A 87 -6.55 -3.12 -12.41
N ILE A 88 -6.24 -4.13 -13.23
CA ILE A 88 -6.31 -5.53 -12.86
C ILE A 88 -4.88 -6.04 -12.68
N LEU A 89 -4.57 -6.45 -11.45
CA LEU A 89 -3.30 -7.08 -11.08
C LEU A 89 -3.41 -8.61 -11.23
N PRO A 90 -2.29 -9.33 -11.41
CA PRO A 90 -2.29 -10.80 -11.40
C PRO A 90 -2.97 -11.40 -10.17
N ALA A 91 -3.71 -12.49 -10.34
CA ALA A 91 -4.36 -13.22 -9.26
C ALA A 91 -3.40 -14.20 -8.55
N ASN A 92 -2.42 -14.75 -9.28
CA ASN A 92 -1.41 -15.63 -8.72
C ASN A 92 -0.21 -14.81 -8.20
N LEU A 93 -0.10 -14.67 -6.88
CA LEU A 93 1.03 -14.02 -6.19
C LEU A 93 2.32 -14.87 -6.16
N SER A 94 2.36 -16.06 -6.75
CA SER A 94 3.59 -16.87 -6.82
C SER A 94 4.67 -16.23 -7.71
N SER A 95 4.26 -15.52 -8.76
CA SER A 95 5.13 -14.62 -9.55
C SER A 95 5.46 -13.30 -8.82
N LEU A 96 4.78 -13.00 -7.71
CA LEU A 96 5.06 -11.85 -6.84
C LEU A 96 6.10 -12.13 -5.75
N ARG A 97 6.53 -13.38 -5.52
CA ARG A 97 7.60 -13.68 -4.53
C ARG A 97 8.99 -13.12 -4.88
N LYS A 98 9.30 -12.92 -6.16
CA LYS A 98 10.53 -12.20 -6.58
C LYS A 98 10.43 -10.68 -6.50
N ALA A 99 9.22 -10.19 -6.21
CA ALA A 99 8.80 -8.81 -6.37
C ALA A 99 8.24 -8.18 -5.09
N GLN A 100 8.14 -8.96 -4.01
CA GLN A 100 7.84 -8.45 -2.68
C GLN A 100 8.91 -7.46 -2.19
N SER A 101 10.12 -7.45 -2.75
CA SER A 101 11.14 -6.46 -2.38
C SER A 101 10.94 -5.07 -2.97
N LEU A 102 10.07 -4.88 -3.98
CA LEU A 102 10.02 -3.65 -4.78
C LEU A 102 8.71 -2.85 -4.68
N PHE A 103 7.70 -3.32 -3.95
CA PHE A 103 6.36 -2.70 -3.95
C PHE A 103 5.80 -2.34 -2.55
N LEU A 104 6.63 -2.31 -1.51
CA LEU A 104 6.19 -2.10 -0.12
C LEU A 104 6.33 -0.67 0.42
N GLU A 105 6.63 0.33 -0.42
CA GLU A 105 7.01 1.66 0.11
C GLU A 105 5.88 2.70 0.27
N THR A 106 4.62 2.47 -0.12
CA THR A 106 3.64 3.60 -0.16
C THR A 106 2.24 3.35 0.41
N SER A 107 2.02 2.32 1.25
CA SER A 107 0.75 2.20 1.99
C SER A 107 0.93 1.54 3.36
N PRO A 108 0.71 2.25 4.48
CA PRO A 108 0.78 1.68 5.84
C PRO A 108 -0.31 0.62 6.15
N LEU A 109 -1.18 0.31 5.19
CA LEU A 109 -2.42 -0.45 5.38
C LEU A 109 -2.39 -1.87 4.80
N SER A 110 -1.30 -2.31 4.18
CA SER A 110 -1.17 -3.67 3.63
C SER A 110 -0.41 -4.62 4.56
N ASN A 111 -0.53 -4.45 5.87
CA ASN A 111 0.03 -5.38 6.87
C ASN A 111 -1.02 -6.39 7.40
N PHE A 112 -2.20 -6.42 6.78
CA PHE A 112 -3.36 -7.13 7.30
C PHE A 112 -3.43 -8.63 6.97
N LEU A 113 -2.51 -9.18 6.15
CA LEU A 113 -2.73 -10.51 5.54
C LEU A 113 -1.69 -11.58 5.86
N ASP A 114 -0.63 -11.27 6.62
CA ASP A 114 0.38 -12.25 7.03
C ASP A 114 0.40 -12.43 8.56
N ILE A 115 -0.77 -12.53 9.20
CA ILE A 115 -0.86 -12.87 10.62
C ILE A 115 -0.99 -14.39 10.71
N GLU A 116 0.07 -15.04 11.18
CA GLU A 116 0.08 -16.48 11.45
C GLU A 116 -0.16 -16.76 12.93
N GLU A 117 -0.64 -17.97 13.23
CA GLU A 117 -0.80 -18.41 14.61
C GLU A 117 0.54 -18.33 15.35
N GLY A 118 0.54 -17.59 16.47
CA GLY A 118 1.74 -17.33 17.25
C GLY A 118 2.32 -15.92 17.06
N ASP A 119 1.90 -15.17 16.04
CA ASP A 119 2.34 -13.80 15.83
C ASP A 119 1.83 -12.85 16.91
N TYR A 120 2.57 -11.75 17.13
CA TYR A 120 2.12 -10.65 17.96
C TYR A 120 1.26 -9.70 17.13
N VAL A 121 0.14 -9.27 17.70
CA VAL A 121 -0.82 -8.36 17.07
C VAL A 121 -1.11 -7.19 17.99
N VAL A 122 -1.43 -6.04 17.40
CA VAL A 122 -1.82 -4.83 18.10
C VAL A 122 -3.29 -4.59 17.83
N HIS A 123 -4.11 -4.63 18.88
CA HIS A 123 -5.48 -4.14 18.81
C HIS A 123 -5.50 -2.66 19.16
N VAL A 124 -6.19 -1.84 18.34
CA VAL A 124 -6.24 -0.37 18.49
C VAL A 124 -6.64 0.06 19.91
N GLU A 125 -7.57 -0.66 20.54
CA GLU A 125 -8.09 -0.35 21.87
C GLU A 125 -7.40 -1.04 23.05
N TYR A 126 -6.90 -2.27 22.85
CA TYR A 126 -6.47 -3.15 23.95
C TYR A 126 -4.96 -3.36 23.99
N GLY A 127 -4.24 -2.96 22.93
CA GLY A 127 -2.79 -3.04 22.84
C GLY A 127 -2.29 -4.35 22.28
N ILE A 128 -1.10 -4.75 22.73
CA ILE A 128 -0.34 -5.87 22.15
C ILE A 128 -0.81 -7.19 22.76
N GLY A 129 -1.25 -8.09 21.89
CA GLY A 129 -1.64 -9.46 22.18
C GLY A 129 -0.90 -10.46 21.29
N LYS A 130 -1.11 -11.75 21.52
CA LYS A 130 -0.62 -12.84 20.70
C LYS A 130 -1.78 -13.50 19.97
N PHE A 131 -1.68 -13.64 18.66
CA PHE A 131 -2.70 -14.29 17.85
C PHE A 131 -2.66 -15.82 18.05
N LEU A 132 -3.80 -16.42 18.36
CA LEU A 132 -3.95 -17.85 18.59
C LEU A 132 -4.70 -18.58 17.46
N GLY A 133 -5.19 -17.87 16.45
CA GLY A 133 -5.96 -18.45 15.35
C GLY A 133 -7.42 -17.98 15.30
N ILE A 134 -8.22 -18.69 14.51
CA ILE A 134 -9.65 -18.41 14.31
C ILE A 134 -10.45 -19.45 15.08
N SER A 135 -11.41 -19.00 15.88
CA SER A 135 -12.31 -19.87 16.64
C SER A 135 -13.76 -19.64 16.19
N ARG A 136 -14.50 -20.73 15.99
CA ARG A 136 -15.91 -20.69 15.60
C ARG A 136 -16.79 -20.88 16.83
N VAL A 137 -17.58 -19.86 17.15
CA VAL A 137 -18.48 -19.84 18.30
C VAL A 137 -19.88 -19.48 17.81
N HIS A 138 -20.88 -20.32 18.12
CA HIS A 138 -22.28 -20.14 17.68
C HIS A 138 -22.45 -19.88 16.16
N GLY A 139 -21.62 -20.50 15.33
CA GLY A 139 -21.69 -20.38 13.87
C GLY A 139 -21.00 -19.16 13.27
N GLN A 140 -20.47 -18.26 14.10
CA GLN A 140 -19.68 -17.09 13.70
C GLN A 140 -18.20 -17.31 14.01
N ASP A 141 -17.34 -16.77 13.15
CA ASP A 141 -15.90 -16.87 13.27
C ASP A 141 -15.32 -15.63 13.97
N TYR A 142 -14.38 -15.86 14.89
CA TYR A 142 -13.72 -14.84 15.69
C TYR A 142 -12.20 -15.06 15.65
N PHE A 143 -11.44 -13.97 15.58
CA PHE A 143 -10.02 -13.97 15.86
C PHE A 143 -9.78 -14.11 17.36
N LEU A 144 -8.96 -15.08 17.75
CA LEU A 144 -8.60 -15.34 19.13
C LEU A 144 -7.26 -14.70 19.45
N ILE A 145 -7.24 -13.82 20.45
CA ILE A 145 -6.04 -13.10 20.85
C ILE A 145 -5.79 -13.31 22.34
N GLU A 146 -4.61 -13.78 22.68
CA GLU A 146 -4.14 -13.93 24.04
C GLU A 146 -3.40 -12.67 24.52
N TYR A 147 -3.81 -12.17 25.67
CA TYR A 147 -3.21 -11.05 26.38
C TYR A 147 -2.47 -11.55 27.63
N ALA A 148 -1.90 -10.62 28.39
CA ALA A 148 -1.27 -10.97 29.67
C ALA A 148 -2.24 -11.71 30.61
N ASP A 149 -1.68 -12.55 31.48
CA ASP A 149 -2.40 -13.42 32.42
C ASP A 149 -3.27 -14.50 31.73
N LYS A 150 -2.96 -14.87 30.47
CA LYS A 150 -3.71 -15.85 29.65
C LYS A 150 -5.16 -15.45 29.38
N ASN A 151 -5.48 -14.16 29.48
CA ASN A 151 -6.80 -13.64 29.13
C ASN A 151 -6.98 -13.67 27.60
N LYS A 152 -8.16 -14.06 27.14
CA LYS A 152 -8.46 -14.20 25.72
C LYS A 152 -9.51 -13.18 25.28
N LEU A 153 -9.25 -12.51 24.16
CA LEU A 153 -10.18 -11.63 23.49
C LEU A 153 -10.65 -12.31 22.19
N TYR A 154 -11.96 -12.27 21.97
CA TYR A 154 -12.61 -12.75 20.75
C TYR A 154 -12.99 -11.52 19.93
N VAL A 155 -12.32 -11.32 18.80
CA VAL A 155 -12.58 -10.21 17.89
C VAL A 155 -13.38 -10.74 16.69
N PRO A 156 -14.61 -10.27 16.43
CA PRO A 156 -15.37 -10.68 15.25
C PRO A 156 -14.57 -10.43 13.96
N ILE A 157 -14.73 -11.27 12.93
CA ILE A 157 -14.09 -11.02 11.63
C ILE A 157 -14.45 -9.64 11.05
N LYS A 158 -15.65 -9.12 11.33
CA LYS A 158 -16.07 -7.77 10.90
C LYS A 158 -15.17 -6.66 11.46
N ASP A 159 -14.61 -6.88 12.65
CA ASP A 159 -13.76 -5.94 13.35
C ASP A 159 -12.27 -6.21 13.11
N ALA A 160 -11.94 -7.00 12.07
CA ALA A 160 -10.56 -7.32 11.69
C ALA A 160 -9.70 -6.06 11.52
N HIS A 161 -10.28 -4.97 10.98
CA HIS A 161 -9.63 -3.68 10.75
C HIS A 161 -9.03 -3.03 12.02
N LEU A 162 -9.42 -3.50 13.22
CA LEU A 162 -8.87 -3.05 14.50
C LEU A 162 -7.55 -3.76 14.89
N LEU A 163 -7.12 -4.75 14.12
CA LEU A 163 -5.95 -5.59 14.39
C LEU A 163 -4.82 -5.34 13.40
N GLN A 164 -3.61 -5.16 13.88
CA GLN A 164 -2.43 -5.03 13.01
C GLN A 164 -1.31 -5.93 13.49
N LYS A 165 -0.53 -6.53 12.57
CA LYS A 165 0.66 -7.28 12.94
C LYS A 165 1.65 -6.36 13.67
N TYR A 166 2.14 -6.79 14.83
CA TYR A 166 3.17 -6.05 15.56
C TYR A 166 4.51 -6.22 14.84
N ILE A 167 5.08 -5.10 14.38
CA ILE A 167 6.43 -5.05 13.82
C ILE A 167 7.38 -4.55 14.92
N GLY A 168 8.15 -5.47 15.48
CA GLY A 168 9.18 -5.15 16.47
C GLY A 168 10.53 -4.86 15.80
N PHE A 169 11.17 -3.75 16.16
CA PHE A 169 12.58 -3.55 15.89
C PHE A 169 13.40 -4.50 16.81
N ALA A 170 14.22 -5.37 16.25
CA ALA A 170 15.19 -6.25 16.95
C ALA A 170 14.71 -7.61 17.51
N GLY A 171 13.61 -8.18 17.02
CA GLY A 171 13.28 -9.61 17.25
C GLY A 171 13.00 -10.03 18.71
N ARG A 172 12.88 -9.07 19.64
CA ARG A 172 12.46 -9.33 21.02
C ARG A 172 10.94 -9.44 21.08
N ALA A 173 10.47 -10.46 21.81
CA ALA A 173 9.04 -10.61 22.10
C ALA A 173 8.53 -9.36 22.86
N PRO A 174 7.46 -8.71 22.38
CA PRO A 174 6.87 -7.57 23.07
C PRO A 174 6.21 -8.02 24.37
N ARG A 175 6.08 -7.09 25.32
CA ARG A 175 5.29 -7.31 26.53
C ARG A 175 3.80 -7.28 26.16
N LEU A 176 3.09 -8.36 26.46
CA LEU A 176 1.64 -8.41 26.29
C LEU A 176 0.94 -7.44 27.26
N ASN A 177 -0.05 -6.71 26.77
CA ASN A 177 -0.83 -5.80 27.58
C ASN A 177 -1.92 -6.55 28.38
N LYS A 178 -2.44 -5.92 29.44
CA LYS A 178 -3.58 -6.43 30.22
C LYS A 178 -4.87 -5.75 29.78
N LEU A 179 -5.91 -6.55 29.48
CA LEU A 179 -7.20 -6.07 28.95
C LEU A 179 -7.90 -5.04 29.84
N ASP A 180 -7.85 -5.22 31.17
CA ASP A 180 -8.59 -4.38 32.13
C ASP A 180 -7.81 -3.14 32.62
N THR A 181 -6.69 -2.80 31.95
CA THR A 181 -5.82 -1.71 32.40
C THR A 181 -5.88 -0.50 31.50
N LYS A 182 -5.86 0.70 32.10
CA LYS A 182 -5.68 1.97 31.37
C LYS A 182 -4.23 2.17 30.87
N GLU A 183 -3.38 1.14 30.93
CA GLU A 183 -1.97 1.19 30.53
C GLU A 183 -1.84 1.55 29.05
N TRP A 184 -2.56 0.85 28.17
CA TRP A 184 -2.52 1.11 26.73
C TRP A 184 -3.00 2.52 26.37
N LYS A 185 -4.08 2.98 27.00
CA LYS A 185 -4.57 4.36 26.84
C LYS A 185 -3.51 5.40 27.22
N ARG A 186 -2.76 5.17 28.31
CA ARG A 186 -1.66 6.04 28.74
C ARG A 186 -0.48 6.00 27.77
N ILE A 187 -0.11 4.81 27.27
CA ILE A 187 0.95 4.64 26.27
C ILE A 187 0.59 5.39 24.99
N LYS A 188 -0.64 5.22 24.48
CA LYS A 188 -1.15 5.91 23.29
C LYS A 188 -1.14 7.43 23.47
N ALA A 189 -1.64 7.93 24.60
CA ALA A 189 -1.65 9.37 24.89
C ALA A 189 -0.23 9.96 24.97
N ARG A 190 0.71 9.23 25.60
CA ARG A 190 2.12 9.64 25.66
C ARG A 190 2.77 9.66 24.29
N ALA A 191 2.54 8.63 23.47
CA ALA A 191 3.04 8.56 22.10
C ALA A 191 2.48 9.70 21.24
N GLN A 192 1.16 9.95 21.31
CA GLN A 192 0.51 11.06 20.61
C GLN A 192 1.12 12.41 20.98
N LYS A 193 1.30 12.68 22.27
CA LYS A 193 1.93 13.92 22.74
C LYS A 193 3.39 14.05 22.27
N GLY A 194 4.12 12.93 22.23
CA GLY A 194 5.49 12.89 21.70
C GLY A 194 5.53 13.22 20.21
N ILE A 195 4.64 12.62 19.42
CA ILE A 195 4.52 12.89 17.97
C ILE A 195 4.16 14.35 17.73
N GLU A 196 3.21 14.91 18.49
CA GLU A 196 2.81 16.32 18.36
C GLU A 196 3.97 17.26 18.67
N SER A 197 4.72 17.00 19.75
CA SER A 197 5.91 17.77 20.11
C SER A 197 6.98 17.71 19.02
N PHE A 198 7.24 16.52 18.49
CA PHE A 198 8.24 16.32 17.44
C PHE A 198 7.84 17.00 16.13
N ALA A 199 6.56 16.87 15.72
CA ALA A 199 6.03 17.55 14.54
C ALA A 199 6.15 19.08 14.67
N ARG A 200 5.85 19.62 15.86
CA ARG A 200 6.00 21.06 16.13
C ARG A 200 7.46 21.50 16.00
N GLU A 201 8.39 20.74 16.54
CA GLU A 201 9.82 21.03 16.45
C GLU A 201 10.31 21.02 14.99
N LEU A 202 9.92 20.01 14.20
CA LEU A 202 10.26 19.95 12.77
C LEU A 202 9.70 21.14 11.98
N LEU A 203 8.44 21.51 12.23
CA LEU A 203 7.82 22.68 11.58
C LEU A 203 8.55 23.97 11.95
N GLU A 204 8.95 24.13 13.21
CA GLU A 204 9.69 25.29 13.66
C GLU A 204 11.07 25.38 12.99
N ILE A 205 11.79 24.27 12.85
CA ILE A 205 13.07 24.20 12.14
C ILE A 205 12.90 24.58 10.67
N GLN A 206 11.89 24.03 9.98
CA GLN A 206 11.64 24.33 8.58
C GLN A 206 11.21 25.80 8.37
N ALA A 207 10.37 26.34 9.24
CA ALA A 207 9.98 27.76 9.19
C ALA A 207 11.19 28.69 9.37
N LYS A 208 12.06 28.40 10.35
CA LYS A 208 13.31 29.16 10.55
C LYS A 208 14.23 29.08 9.32
N ARG A 209 14.30 27.92 8.66
CA ARG A 209 15.11 27.74 7.44
C ARG A 209 14.55 28.51 6.25
N ALA A 210 13.23 28.51 6.06
CA ALA A 210 12.58 29.23 4.97
C ALA A 210 12.76 30.76 5.05
N ILE A 211 12.85 31.33 6.26
CA ILE A 211 13.08 32.77 6.48
C ILE A 211 14.56 33.14 6.28
N LYS A 212 15.48 32.23 6.61
CA LYS A 212 16.92 32.50 6.54
C LYS A 212 17.36 32.55 5.08
N LYS A 213 17.95 33.67 4.67
CA LYS A 213 18.62 33.77 3.37
C LYS A 213 19.85 32.85 3.36
N GLY A 214 19.87 31.93 2.40
CA GLY A 214 20.99 31.04 2.10
C GLY A 214 21.81 31.56 0.92
N PHE A 215 22.58 30.65 0.31
CA PHE A 215 23.32 30.90 -0.92
C PHE A 215 22.60 30.19 -2.07
N ALA A 216 22.17 30.96 -3.06
CA ALA A 216 21.60 30.43 -4.29
C ALA A 216 22.72 30.15 -5.29
N PHE A 217 22.86 28.89 -5.69
CA PHE A 217 23.80 28.51 -6.76
C PHE A 217 23.28 28.99 -8.12
N SER A 218 24.20 29.21 -9.07
CA SER A 218 23.84 29.52 -10.45
C SER A 218 23.32 28.27 -11.17
N PRO A 219 22.48 28.44 -12.21
CA PRO A 219 22.07 27.33 -13.06
C PRO A 219 23.26 26.59 -13.69
N ASP A 220 23.02 25.34 -14.09
CA ASP A 220 24.03 24.48 -14.72
C ASP A 220 24.72 25.17 -15.91
N SER A 221 26.04 25.23 -15.83
CA SER A 221 26.90 25.62 -16.94
C SER A 221 27.05 24.48 -17.95
N GLU A 222 27.52 24.76 -19.17
CA GLU A 222 27.80 23.71 -20.16
C GLU A 222 28.82 22.68 -19.64
N TRP A 223 29.76 23.10 -18.78
CA TRP A 223 30.74 22.20 -18.15
C TRP A 223 30.08 21.17 -17.22
N GLN A 224 29.02 21.58 -16.51
CA GLN A 224 28.26 20.68 -15.64
C GLN A 224 27.55 19.58 -16.47
N LYS A 225 26.98 19.96 -17.61
CA LYS A 225 26.33 19.02 -18.54
C LYS A 225 27.32 18.07 -19.20
N GLU A 226 28.53 18.53 -19.49
CA GLU A 226 29.61 17.69 -20.01
C GLU A 226 30.04 16.65 -18.97
N LEU A 227 30.27 17.08 -17.72
CA LEU A 227 30.61 16.18 -16.62
C LEU A 227 29.54 15.09 -16.40
N GLU A 228 28.25 15.46 -16.49
CA GLU A 228 27.14 14.52 -16.37
C GLU A 228 27.08 13.54 -17.54
N ARG A 229 27.42 13.98 -18.76
CA ARG A 229 27.47 13.11 -19.96
C ARG A 229 28.67 12.16 -19.96
N ASP A 230 29.77 12.56 -19.33
CA ASP A 230 30.97 11.74 -19.19
C ASP A 230 30.75 10.56 -18.22
N PHE A 231 29.66 10.58 -17.46
CA PHE A 231 29.33 9.49 -16.56
C PHE A 231 28.91 8.25 -17.34
N PRO A 232 29.59 7.10 -17.18
CA PRO A 232 29.45 5.94 -18.07
C PRO A 232 28.18 5.11 -17.83
N TYR A 233 27.32 5.52 -16.91
CA TYR A 233 26.11 4.81 -16.54
C TYR A 233 24.87 5.67 -16.82
N LYS A 234 23.77 5.01 -17.17
CA LYS A 234 22.49 5.67 -17.42
C LYS A 234 21.70 5.75 -16.12
N GLU A 235 21.31 6.97 -15.75
CA GLU A 235 20.52 7.23 -14.55
C GLU A 235 19.12 6.63 -14.69
N THR A 236 18.63 6.11 -13.57
CA THR A 236 17.23 5.68 -13.44
C THR A 236 16.29 6.89 -13.39
N PRO A 237 15.00 6.71 -13.72
CA PRO A 237 14.02 7.80 -13.64
C PRO A 237 13.96 8.47 -12.25
N ASP A 238 14.13 7.69 -11.18
CA ASP A 238 14.12 8.20 -9.81
C ASP A 238 15.40 8.99 -9.48
N GLN A 239 16.57 8.55 -9.99
CA GLN A 239 17.81 9.32 -9.87
C GLN A 239 17.72 10.65 -10.62
N ILE A 240 17.18 10.65 -11.86
CA ILE A 240 16.98 11.89 -12.64
C ILE A 240 16.08 12.87 -11.86
N LYS A 241 14.98 12.37 -11.29
CA LYS A 241 14.09 13.17 -10.46
C LYS A 241 14.79 13.71 -9.22
N ALA A 242 15.55 12.88 -8.51
CA ALA A 242 16.31 13.29 -7.32
C ALA A 242 17.33 14.39 -7.66
N ILE A 243 18.09 14.23 -8.75
CA ILE A 243 19.08 15.23 -9.22
C ILE A 243 18.39 16.55 -9.53
N GLN A 244 17.29 16.53 -10.28
CA GLN A 244 16.56 17.75 -10.63
C GLN A 244 15.99 18.47 -9.40
N GLU A 245 15.46 17.72 -8.43
CA GLU A 245 14.95 18.28 -7.19
C GLU A 245 16.06 18.85 -6.30
N VAL A 246 17.22 18.18 -6.22
CA VAL A 246 18.42 18.68 -5.53
C VAL A 246 18.90 19.98 -6.19
N LYS A 247 19.10 20.01 -7.50
CA LYS A 247 19.55 21.21 -8.23
C LYS A 247 18.61 22.39 -7.99
N LYS A 248 17.30 22.16 -8.11
CA LYS A 248 16.29 23.19 -7.85
C LYS A 248 16.38 23.76 -6.43
N ASP A 249 16.62 22.91 -5.43
CA ASP A 249 16.76 23.35 -4.04
C ASP A 249 18.11 24.05 -3.78
N MET A 250 19.19 23.74 -4.54
CA MET A 250 20.47 24.47 -4.48
C MET A 250 20.38 25.85 -5.12
N GLU A 251 19.64 25.99 -6.21
CA GLU A 251 19.42 27.26 -6.89
C GLU A 251 18.49 28.21 -6.10
N ALA A 252 17.80 27.69 -5.07
CA ALA A 252 16.90 28.48 -4.24
C ALA A 252 17.65 29.42 -3.27
N PRO A 253 17.06 30.57 -2.90
CA PRO A 253 17.70 31.55 -2.00
C PRO A 253 17.68 31.15 -0.51
N HIS A 254 17.23 29.94 -0.18
CA HIS A 254 17.18 29.42 1.19
C HIS A 254 18.04 28.16 1.30
N PRO A 255 18.62 27.86 2.48
CA PRO A 255 19.42 26.64 2.66
C PRO A 255 18.62 25.39 2.29
N MET A 256 19.20 24.50 1.48
CA MET A 256 18.62 23.19 1.18
C MET A 256 18.62 22.30 2.44
N ASP A 257 17.56 21.54 2.63
CA ASP A 257 17.51 20.41 3.56
C ASP A 257 16.69 19.26 2.97
N ARG A 258 17.39 18.39 2.25
CA ARG A 258 16.79 17.26 1.54
C ARG A 258 17.45 15.98 2.00
N LEU A 259 16.62 14.97 2.25
CA LEU A 259 17.06 13.61 2.52
C LEU A 259 16.83 12.77 1.26
N ILE A 260 17.89 12.20 0.69
CA ILE A 260 17.81 11.22 -0.38
C ILE A 260 17.99 9.83 0.23
N CYS A 261 16.95 9.02 0.14
CA CYS A 261 17.00 7.60 0.52
C CYS A 261 17.23 6.77 -0.73
N GLY A 262 18.16 5.82 -0.67
CA GLY A 262 18.39 4.89 -1.77
C GLY A 262 19.21 3.69 -1.30
N ASP A 263 19.09 2.58 -2.02
CA ASP A 263 19.77 1.32 -1.68
C ASP A 263 21.28 1.39 -1.89
N VAL A 264 22.02 0.57 -1.15
CA VAL A 264 23.48 0.48 -1.25
C VAL A 264 23.88 0.05 -2.67
N GLY A 265 24.73 0.83 -3.34
CA GLY A 265 25.21 0.54 -4.69
C GLY A 265 24.39 1.14 -5.85
N TYR A 266 23.32 1.88 -5.58
CA TYR A 266 22.44 2.47 -6.60
C TYR A 266 22.73 3.97 -6.87
N GLY A 267 24.01 4.35 -6.93
CA GLY A 267 24.39 5.68 -7.45
C GLY A 267 24.01 6.88 -6.58
N LYS A 268 23.90 6.74 -5.25
CA LYS A 268 23.71 7.91 -4.34
C LYS A 268 24.85 8.93 -4.44
N THR A 269 26.06 8.45 -4.71
CA THR A 269 27.25 9.29 -4.94
C THR A 269 27.14 10.11 -6.22
N GLU A 270 26.30 9.72 -7.16
CA GLU A 270 26.07 10.46 -8.42
C GLU A 270 25.14 11.65 -8.20
N VAL A 271 24.24 11.55 -7.21
CA VAL A 271 23.29 12.60 -6.84
C VAL A 271 23.94 13.66 -5.93
N ALA A 272 24.97 13.29 -5.18
CA ALA A 272 25.65 14.14 -4.19
C ALA A 272 26.81 14.92 -4.81
#